data_AF-A0A847HQH3-F1
#
_entry.id   AF-A0A847HQH3-F1
#
_cell.length_a   1.000
_cell.length_b   1.000
_cell.length_c   1.000
_cell.angle_alpha   90.00
_cell.angle_beta   90.00
_cell.angle_gamma   90.00
#
_symmetry.space_group_name_H-M   'P 1'
#
loop_
_entity.id
_entity.type
_entity.pdbx_description
1 polymer ?
#
loop_
_entity_poly.entity_id
_entity_poly.type
_entity_poly.pdbx_seq_one_letter_code
_entity_poly.pdbx_strand_id
1 'polypeptide(L)'
;MFESVCKFCNKRLTATILLTFAIEAITLFFRFGLGLESTRHTASTVGKLTMGIRFHHGYAGIILLILLLFARFRKHRAADVIFVVGMSLFVSDIIHHTLLYLITGSADLDLVYPGTLQ
;
A
#
# COMPACT_ATOMS: atom_id res chain seq x y z
N MET A 1 -28.16 -15.41 11.52
CA MET A 1 -27.37 -14.18 11.75
C MET A 1 -25.86 -14.46 11.68
N PHE A 2 -25.36 -15.45 12.43
CA PHE A 2 -23.93 -15.81 12.44
C PHE A 2 -23.36 -16.18 11.06
N GLU A 3 -24.02 -17.07 10.31
CA GLU A 3 -23.57 -17.50 8.98
C GLU A 3 -23.42 -16.34 7.97
N SER A 4 -24.35 -15.39 7.99
CA SER A 4 -24.30 -14.21 7.10
C SER A 4 -23.10 -13.32 7.42
N VAL A 5 -22.75 -13.17 8.70
CA VAL A 5 -21.57 -12.43 9.15
C VAL A 5 -20.30 -13.15 8.71
N CYS A 6 -20.20 -14.47 8.93
CA CYS A 6 -19.05 -15.26 8.47
C CYS A 6 -18.85 -15.18 6.94
N LYS A 7 -19.94 -15.31 6.17
CA LYS A 7 -19.90 -15.21 4.71
C LYS A 7 -19.44 -13.83 4.23
N PHE A 8 -19.86 -12.77 4.92
CA PHE A 8 -19.46 -11.40 4.64
C PHE A 8 -17.98 -11.16 4.96
N CYS A 9 -17.52 -11.59 6.14
CA CYS A 9 -16.12 -11.51 6.53
C CYS A 9 -15.22 -12.29 5.57
N ASN A 10 -15.61 -13.52 5.19
CA ASN A 10 -14.87 -14.32 4.22
C ASN A 10 -14.75 -13.63 2.86
N LYS A 11 -15.83 -13.03 2.35
CA LYS A 11 -15.78 -12.26 1.10
C LYS A 11 -14.79 -11.11 1.15
N ARG A 12 -14.82 -10.32 2.24
CA ARG A 12 -13.88 -9.21 2.44
C ARG A 12 -12.44 -9.72 2.52
N LEU A 13 -12.21 -10.77 3.31
CA LEU A 13 -10.89 -11.38 3.46
C LEU A 13 -10.34 -11.88 2.12
N THR A 14 -11.12 -12.64 1.36
CA THR A 14 -10.73 -13.13 0.03
C THR A 14 -10.43 -11.96 -0.91
N ALA A 15 -11.28 -10.93 -0.93
CA ALA A 15 -11.04 -9.75 -1.75
C ALA A 15 -9.75 -9.02 -1.36
N THR A 16 -9.49 -8.85 -0.05
CA THR A 16 -8.26 -8.24 0.44
C THR A 16 -7.04 -9.05 0.03
N ILE A 17 -7.05 -10.37 0.23
CA ILE A 17 -5.93 -11.25 -0.14
C ILE A 17 -5.65 -11.16 -1.64
N LEU A 18 -6.67 -11.32 -2.49
CA LEU A 18 -6.51 -11.27 -3.94
C LEU A 18 -5.98 -9.91 -4.41
N LEU A 19 -6.51 -8.81 -3.86
CA LEU A 19 -6.06 -7.48 -4.22
C LEU A 19 -4.65 -7.19 -3.71
N THR A 20 -4.27 -7.67 -2.52
CA THR A 20 -2.89 -7.58 -2.01
C THR A 20 -1.92 -8.26 -2.96
N PHE A 21 -2.21 -9.49 -3.39
CA PHE A 21 -1.35 -10.20 -4.35
C PHE A 21 -1.29 -9.50 -5.72
N ALA A 22 -2.41 -8.93 -6.18
CA ALA A 22 -2.43 -8.19 -7.43
C ALA A 22 -1.55 -6.93 -7.36
N ILE A 23 -1.66 -6.15 -6.28
CA ILE A 23 -0.82 -4.96 -6.05
C ILE A 23 0.65 -5.39 -5.97
N GLU A 24 0.96 -6.43 -5.20
CA GLU A 24 2.33 -6.93 -5.04
C GLU A 24 2.94 -7.42 -6.36
N ALA A 25 2.17 -8.15 -7.18
CA ALA A 25 2.64 -8.60 -8.48
C ALA A 25 2.98 -7.41 -9.40
N ILE A 26 2.16 -6.35 -9.34
CA ILE A 26 2.40 -5.11 -10.09
C ILE A 26 3.64 -4.38 -9.57
N THR A 27 3.81 -4.23 -8.25
CA THR A 27 4.97 -3.53 -7.66
C THR A 27 6.27 -4.30 -7.94
N LEU A 28 6.27 -5.62 -7.81
CA LEU A 28 7.42 -6.47 -8.16
C LEU A 28 7.73 -6.43 -9.65
N PHE A 29 6.72 -6.43 -10.52
CA PHE A 29 6.92 -6.28 -11.96
C PHE A 29 7.60 -4.95 -12.29
N PHE A 30 7.17 -3.85 -11.67
CA PHE A 30 7.82 -2.56 -11.88
C PHE A 30 9.25 -2.53 -11.32
N ARG A 31 9.47 -3.08 -10.12
CA ARG A 31 10.80 -3.07 -9.48
C ARG A 31 11.80 -3.97 -10.20
N PHE A 32 11.44 -5.21 -10.51
CA PHE A 32 12.36 -6.21 -11.06
C PHE A 32 12.21 -6.42 -12.57
N GLY A 33 11.01 -6.23 -13.13
CA GLY A 33 10.76 -6.34 -14.57
C GLY A 33 11.20 -5.09 -15.34
N LEU A 34 10.94 -3.89 -14.80
CA LEU A 34 11.34 -2.61 -15.42
C LEU A 34 12.52 -1.92 -14.72
N GLY A 35 13.04 -2.49 -13.62
CA GLY A 35 14.18 -1.92 -12.89
C GLY A 35 13.86 -0.58 -12.19
N LEU A 36 12.58 -0.28 -11.92
CA LEU A 36 12.19 1.00 -11.35
C LEU A 36 12.51 1.05 -9.85
N GLU A 37 13.54 1.82 -9.50
CA GLU A 37 13.86 2.18 -8.12
C GLU A 37 13.20 3.51 -7.76
N SER A 38 12.44 3.53 -6.66
CA SER A 38 11.80 4.77 -6.20
C SER A 38 12.86 5.83 -5.90
N THR A 39 13.96 5.42 -5.27
CA THR A 39 15.11 6.24 -4.85
C THR A 39 15.73 7.04 -6.00
N ARG A 40 15.80 6.45 -7.20
CA ARG A 40 16.48 7.03 -8.37
C ARG A 40 15.51 7.62 -9.38
N HIS A 41 14.42 6.92 -9.68
CA HIS A 41 13.51 7.29 -10.76
C HIS A 41 12.36 8.19 -10.31
N THR A 42 11.90 8.06 -9.05
CA THR A 42 10.79 8.88 -8.54
C THR A 42 11.24 10.09 -7.72
N ALA A 43 12.50 10.12 -7.24
CA ALA A 43 13.05 11.27 -6.53
C ALA A 43 13.03 12.57 -7.35
N SER A 44 13.30 12.48 -8.66
CA SER A 44 13.41 13.64 -9.55
C SER A 44 12.07 14.28 -9.92
N THR A 45 10.96 13.54 -9.76
CA THR A 45 9.59 13.95 -10.13
C THR A 45 8.70 14.02 -8.90
N VAL A 46 8.34 12.86 -8.33
CA VAL A 46 7.51 12.75 -7.13
C VAL A 46 8.21 13.40 -5.94
N GLY A 47 9.50 13.15 -5.75
CA GLY A 47 10.28 13.73 -4.65
C GLY A 47 10.30 15.25 -4.65
N LYS A 48 10.27 15.93 -5.81
CA LYS A 48 10.15 17.41 -5.85
C LYS A 48 8.75 17.87 -5.48
N LEU A 49 7.72 17.16 -5.96
CA LEU A 49 6.31 17.48 -5.69
C LEU A 49 5.98 17.31 -4.20
N THR A 50 6.56 16.30 -3.55
CA THR A 50 6.33 15.95 -2.15
C THR A 50 7.35 16.57 -1.19
N MET A 51 8.14 17.55 -1.64
CA MET A 51 9.19 18.20 -0.84
C MET A 51 10.17 17.21 -0.18
N GLY A 52 10.54 16.17 -0.90
CA GLY A 52 11.49 15.14 -0.47
C GLY A 52 10.84 13.94 0.23
N ILE A 53 9.53 13.96 0.52
CA ILE A 53 8.85 12.84 1.19
C ILE A 53 8.66 11.68 0.21
N ARG A 54 9.11 10.48 0.57
CA ARG A 54 8.82 9.27 -0.20
C ARG A 54 7.37 8.87 -0.03
N PHE A 55 6.70 8.59 -1.14
CA PHE A 55 5.31 8.15 -1.10
C PHE A 55 5.25 6.63 -1.22
N HIS A 56 4.96 5.97 -0.10
CA HIS A 56 4.69 4.54 -0.04
C HIS A 56 3.19 4.30 -0.24
N HIS A 57 2.81 3.29 -1.02
CA HIS A 57 1.38 2.98 -1.21
C HIS A 57 0.74 2.52 0.12
N GLY A 58 1.54 2.05 1.08
CA GLY A 58 1.11 1.79 2.46
C GLY A 58 0.54 3.03 3.17
N TYR A 59 1.03 4.24 2.88
CA TYR A 59 0.52 5.48 3.48
C TYR A 59 -0.91 5.78 3.00
N ALA A 60 -1.17 5.59 1.71
CA ALA A 60 -2.52 5.69 1.17
C ALA A 60 -3.45 4.64 1.82
N GLY A 61 -2.93 3.43 2.05
CA GLY A 61 -3.63 2.38 2.80
C GLY A 61 -4.05 2.83 4.20
N ILE A 62 -3.10 3.36 4.98
CA ILE A 62 -3.35 3.86 6.34
C ILE A 62 -4.38 5.01 6.33
N ILE A 63 -4.26 5.97 5.41
CA ILE A 63 -5.20 7.09 5.29
C ILE A 63 -6.62 6.56 5.05
N LEU A 64 -6.80 5.62 4.13
CA LEU A 64 -8.10 4.99 3.86
C LEU A 64 -8.67 4.28 5.09
N LEU A 65 -7.84 3.55 5.85
CA LEU A 65 -8.27 2.89 7.07
C LEU A 65 -8.65 3.89 8.16
N ILE A 66 -7.92 5.01 8.30
CA ILE A 66 -8.27 6.10 9.23
C ILE A 66 -9.61 6.74 8.85
N LEU A 67 -9.90 6.91 7.56
CA LEU A 67 -11.19 7.47 7.12
C LEU A 67 -12.39 6.67 7.65
N LEU A 68 -12.26 5.35 7.82
CA LEU A 68 -13.32 4.50 8.38
C LEU A 68 -13.65 4.78 9.85
N LEU A 69 -12.76 5.45 10.59
CA LEU A 69 -13.03 5.89 11.96
C LEU A 69 -14.12 6.96 12.01
N PHE A 70 -14.29 7.73 10.94
CA PHE A 70 -15.28 8.79 10.86
C PHE A 70 -16.65 8.26 10.39
N ALA A 71 -17.71 8.61 11.13
CA ALA A 71 -19.08 8.12 10.88
C ALA A 71 -19.57 8.35 9.43
N ARG A 72 -19.09 9.41 8.77
CA ARG A 72 -19.45 9.74 7.38
C ARG A 72 -19.06 8.64 6.37
N PHE A 73 -17.95 7.94 6.61
CA PHE A 73 -17.42 6.93 5.69
C PHE A 73 -17.87 5.51 6.03
N ARG A 74 -18.60 5.32 7.14
CA ARG A 74 -19.18 4.03 7.55
C ARG A 74 -20.42 3.60 6.75
N LYS A 75 -20.83 4.36 5.72
CA LYS A 75 -21.99 3.97 4.88
C LYS A 75 -21.68 2.67 4.12
N HIS A 76 -22.64 1.75 4.19
CA HIS A 76 -22.47 0.30 4.01
C HIS A 76 -21.66 -0.19 2.80
N ARG A 77 -21.74 0.46 1.63
CA ARG A 77 -21.02 -0.01 0.42
C ARG A 77 -19.63 0.61 0.23
N ALA A 78 -19.46 1.88 0.59
CA ALA A 78 -18.17 2.55 0.45
C ALA A 78 -17.18 2.08 1.52
N ALA A 79 -17.68 1.80 2.73
CA ALA A 79 -16.87 1.29 3.84
C ALA A 79 -16.17 -0.03 3.49
N ASP A 80 -16.85 -0.94 2.79
CA ASP A 80 -16.29 -2.23 2.36
C ASP A 80 -15.13 -2.03 1.38
N VAL A 81 -15.32 -1.15 0.40
CA VAL A 81 -14.31 -0.85 -0.61
C VAL A 81 -13.11 -0.15 0.03
N ILE A 82 -13.35 0.87 0.85
CA ILE A 82 -12.30 1.59 1.58
C ILE A 82 -11.50 0.63 2.47
N PHE A 83 -12.18 -0.31 3.15
CA PHE A 83 -11.51 -1.31 3.98
C PHE A 83 -10.67 -2.26 3.13
N VAL A 84 -11.23 -2.84 2.08
CA VAL A 84 -10.53 -3.81 1.23
C VAL A 84 -9.32 -3.15 0.57
N VAL A 85 -9.52 -1.99 -0.08
CA VAL A 85 -8.44 -1.26 -0.75
C VAL A 85 -7.40 -0.78 0.26
N GLY A 86 -7.83 -0.17 1.37
CA GLY A 86 -6.93 0.33 2.40
C GLY A 86 -6.07 -0.76 3.04
N MET A 87 -6.69 -1.89 3.38
CA MET A 87 -5.98 -3.04 3.94
C MET A 87 -5.04 -3.68 2.93
N SER A 88 -5.47 -3.83 1.67
CA SER A 88 -4.62 -4.42 0.64
C SER A 88 -3.38 -3.58 0.32
N LEU A 89 -3.53 -2.25 0.24
CA LEU A 89 -2.41 -1.34 0.05
C LEU A 89 -1.43 -1.41 1.22
N PHE A 90 -1.93 -1.36 2.46
CA PHE A 90 -1.09 -1.44 3.65
C PHE A 90 -0.33 -2.76 3.77
N VAL A 91 -1.03 -3.89 3.61
CA VAL A 91 -0.41 -5.22 3.71
C VAL A 91 0.56 -5.47 2.55
N SER A 92 0.22 -5.06 1.32
CA SER A 92 1.16 -5.19 0.19
C SER A 92 2.41 -4.37 0.42
N ASP A 93 2.33 -3.16 0.94
CA ASP A 93 3.51 -2.33 1.21
C ASP A 93 4.47 -2.99 2.21
N ILE A 94 3.92 -3.58 3.28
CA ILE A 94 4.72 -4.35 4.26
C ILE A 94 5.39 -5.56 3.59
N ILE A 95 4.62 -6.33 2.81
CA ILE A 95 5.15 -7.51 2.11
C ILE A 95 6.24 -7.08 1.13
N HIS A 96 6.00 -6.03 0.35
CA HIS A 96 6.93 -5.53 -0.65
C HIS A 96 8.26 -5.13 -0.03
N HIS A 97 8.25 -4.30 1.01
CA HIS A 97 9.47 -3.86 1.68
C HIS A 97 10.20 -5.01 2.38
N THR A 98 9.46 -5.96 2.96
CA THR A 98 10.05 -7.17 3.56
C THR A 98 10.71 -8.04 2.50
N LEU A 99 10.02 -8.27 1.38
CA LEU A 99 10.52 -9.09 0.29
C LEU A 99 11.71 -8.42 -0.42
N LEU A 100 11.64 -7.12 -0.65
CA LEU A 100 12.73 -6.32 -1.20
C LEU A 100 13.96 -6.42 -0.30
N TYR A 101 13.79 -6.29 1.02
CA TYR A 101 14.88 -6.47 1.97
C TYR A 101 15.49 -7.87 1.90
N LEU A 102 14.67 -8.93 1.85
CA LEU A 102 15.16 -10.30 1.77
C LEU A 102 15.92 -10.59 0.47
N ILE A 103 15.52 -10.00 -0.65
CA ILE A 103 16.14 -10.23 -1.97
C ILE A 103 17.38 -9.34 -2.16
N THR A 104 17.31 -8.07 -1.77
CA THR A 104 18.33 -7.06 -2.11
C THR A 104 19.24 -6.70 -0.94
N GLY A 105 18.88 -7.06 0.29
CA GLY A 105 19.58 -6.67 1.52
C GLY A 105 19.26 -5.25 2.00
N SER A 106 18.49 -4.47 1.23
CA SER A 106 18.09 -3.10 1.57
C SER A 106 16.57 -2.96 1.53
N ALA A 107 15.98 -2.50 2.64
CA ALA A 107 14.53 -2.39 2.75
C ALA A 107 13.96 -1.09 2.15
N ASP A 108 14.81 -0.13 1.74
CA ASP A 108 14.42 1.21 1.24
C ASP A 108 13.31 1.86 2.10
N LEU A 109 13.40 1.76 3.43
CA LEU A 109 12.41 2.28 4.40
C LEU A 109 12.54 3.79 4.68
N ASP A 110 13.38 4.49 3.92
CA ASP A 110 13.61 5.92 4.14
C ASP A 110 12.32 6.71 3.91
N LEU A 111 11.89 7.48 4.92
CA LEU A 111 10.75 8.38 4.75
C LEU A 111 11.04 9.55 3.79
N VAL A 112 12.32 9.86 3.57
CA VAL A 112 12.78 11.00 2.78
C VAL A 112 13.75 10.52 1.70
N TYR A 113 13.64 11.08 0.50
CA TYR A 113 14.62 10.81 -0.56
C TYR A 113 16.02 11.29 -0.11
N PRO A 114 17.05 10.43 -0.10
CA PRO A 114 18.39 10.82 0.28
C PRO A 114 18.91 11.90 -0.68
N GLY A 115 19.56 12.94 -0.14
CA GLY A 115 20.08 14.07 -0.91
C GLY A 115 19.09 15.22 -1.19
N THR A 116 17.86 15.19 -0.65
CA THR A 116 16.88 16.29 -0.81
C THR A 116 16.87 17.34 0.33
N LEU A 117 17.57 17.09 1.44
CA LEU A 117 17.70 18.01 2.59
C LEU A 117 19.09 18.67 2.70
N GLN A 118 19.81 18.81 1.58
CA GLN A 118 21.08 19.54 1.51
C GLN A 118 20.90 20.89 0.82
#